data_AF-A0A1I4MDR3-F1
#
_entry.id   AF-A0A1I4MDR3-F1
#
_cell.length_a   1.000
_cell.length_b   1.000
_cell.length_c   1.000
_cell.angle_alpha   90.00
_cell.angle_beta   90.00
_cell.angle_gamma   90.00
#
_symmetry.space_group_name_H-M   'P 1'
#
loop_
_entity.id
_entity.type
_entity.pdbx_description
1 polymer ?
#
loop_
_entity_poly.entity_id
_entity_poly.type
_entity_poly.pdbx_seq_one_letter_code
_entity_poly.pdbx_strand_id
1 'polypeptide(L)'
;MTRAAISAFRTYVVEAAHPVEVRADGSTDLVRWLTARLGRPITVPALRAHGFRLMGGRLLPAGDEPAAMLMYDDDRGTRLTLYSRAGPTGGRCVFRHARADDVAAFSWIDTGMSHVVTARTDEARLLRVAEAVDAQVAGKREGAR
;
A
#
# COMPACT_ATOMS: atom_id res chain seq x y z
N MET A 1 -22.90 6.84 4.73
CA MET A 1 -22.95 6.62 3.27
C MET A 1 -22.51 7.87 2.49
N THR A 2 -23.15 9.03 2.66
CA THR A 2 -22.88 10.26 1.88
C THR A 2 -21.42 10.75 1.91
N ARG A 3 -20.78 10.81 3.09
CA ARG A 3 -19.36 11.23 3.20
C ARG A 3 -18.41 10.30 2.43
N ALA A 4 -18.64 8.99 2.50
CA ALA A 4 -17.84 8.00 1.76
C ALA A 4 -18.06 8.15 0.25
N ALA A 5 -19.29 8.40 -0.19
CA ALA A 5 -19.60 8.64 -1.61
C ALA A 5 -18.95 9.93 -2.14
N ILE A 6 -18.96 11.02 -1.37
CA ILE A 6 -18.27 12.27 -1.72
C ILE A 6 -16.75 12.08 -1.81
N SER A 7 -16.15 11.34 -0.86
CA SER A 7 -14.73 11.00 -0.88
C SER A 7 -14.36 10.17 -2.12
N ALA A 8 -15.18 9.17 -2.46
CA ALA A 8 -15.03 8.39 -3.68
C ALA A 8 -15.12 9.28 -4.94
N PHE A 9 -16.13 10.14 -5.02
CA PHE A 9 -16.30 11.07 -6.15
C PHE A 9 -15.07 11.96 -6.34
N ARG A 10 -14.57 12.59 -5.26
CA ARG A 10 -13.35 13.43 -5.30
C ARG A 10 -12.11 12.66 -5.73
N THR A 11 -11.98 11.40 -5.28
CA THR A 11 -10.84 10.54 -5.60
C THR A 11 -10.83 10.19 -7.09
N TYR A 12 -11.99 9.92 -7.69
CA TYR A 12 -12.07 9.37 -9.05
C TYR A 12 -12.39 10.40 -10.15
N VAL A 13 -13.09 11.50 -9.86
CA VAL A 13 -13.55 12.44 -10.90
C VAL A 13 -12.43 13.34 -11.45
N VAL A 14 -11.32 13.49 -10.71
CA VAL A 14 -10.16 14.30 -11.11
C VAL A 14 -9.20 13.48 -12.02
N GLU A 15 -9.58 12.27 -12.41
CA GLU A 15 -8.75 11.31 -13.17
C GLU A 15 -9.33 11.08 -14.57
N ALA A 16 -8.75 11.72 -15.59
CA ALA A 16 -9.12 11.48 -16.99
C ALA A 16 -8.38 10.27 -17.63
N ALA A 17 -7.23 9.86 -17.08
CA ALA A 17 -6.34 8.90 -17.74
C ALA A 17 -6.28 7.52 -17.06
N HIS A 18 -6.40 7.43 -15.72
CA HIS A 18 -6.24 6.17 -14.98
C HIS A 18 -7.29 6.00 -13.87
N PRO A 19 -8.60 6.02 -14.19
CA PRO A 19 -9.67 5.97 -13.18
C PRO A 19 -9.76 4.62 -12.44
N VAL A 20 -9.23 3.53 -13.02
CA VAL A 20 -9.34 2.18 -12.44
C VAL A 20 -8.09 1.35 -12.78
N GLU A 21 -7.22 1.17 -11.77
CA GLU A 21 -6.12 0.19 -11.74
C GLU A 21 -5.01 0.33 -12.81
N VAL A 22 -3.79 0.64 -12.38
CA VAL A 22 -2.59 0.62 -13.24
C VAL A 22 -1.89 -0.73 -13.07
N ARG A 23 -1.72 -1.46 -14.17
CA ARG A 23 -1.05 -2.76 -14.21
C ARG A 23 0.46 -2.61 -14.00
N ALA A 24 1.08 -3.66 -13.47
CA ALA A 24 2.50 -3.68 -13.11
C ALA A 24 3.48 -3.59 -14.30
N ASP A 25 3.01 -3.83 -15.53
CA ASP A 25 3.78 -3.64 -16.76
C ASP A 25 4.23 -2.17 -16.96
N GLY A 26 3.61 -1.22 -16.24
CA GLY A 26 4.04 0.17 -16.10
C GLY A 26 4.51 0.56 -14.70
N SER A 27 5.29 -0.26 -13.99
CA SER A 27 5.64 -0.03 -12.56
C SER A 27 6.19 1.38 -12.25
N THR A 28 6.95 1.99 -13.17
CA THR A 28 7.45 3.37 -13.03
C THR A 28 6.33 4.40 -13.11
N ASP A 29 5.38 4.20 -14.02
CA ASP A 29 4.22 5.07 -14.19
C ASP A 29 3.24 4.93 -13.02
N LEU A 30 3.04 3.71 -12.52
CA LEU A 30 2.26 3.45 -11.31
C LEU A 30 2.80 4.21 -10.09
N VAL A 31 4.13 4.15 -9.85
CA VAL A 31 4.76 4.85 -8.72
C VAL A 31 4.61 6.36 -8.86
N ARG A 32 4.91 6.90 -10.04
CA ARG A 32 4.81 8.35 -10.31
C ARG A 32 3.38 8.83 -10.10
N TRP A 33 2.41 8.10 -10.65
CA TRP A 33 1.00 8.43 -10.54
C TRP A 33 0.50 8.39 -9.09
N LEU A 34 0.76 7.30 -8.35
CA LEU A 34 0.37 7.21 -6.93
C LEU A 34 1.05 8.30 -6.09
N THR A 35 2.34 8.56 -6.31
CA THR A 35 3.08 9.61 -5.60
C THR A 35 2.46 10.98 -5.82
N ALA A 36 2.11 11.32 -7.06
CA ALA A 36 1.45 12.59 -7.38
C ALA A 36 0.08 12.73 -6.68
N ARG A 37 -0.68 11.64 -6.56
CA ARG A 37 -2.00 11.64 -5.93
C ARG A 37 -1.98 11.66 -4.41
N LEU A 38 -0.98 11.02 -3.81
CA LEU A 38 -0.80 11.04 -2.35
C LEU A 38 -0.05 12.29 -1.86
N GLY A 39 0.58 13.04 -2.77
CA GLY A 39 1.47 14.16 -2.42
C GLY A 39 2.69 13.71 -1.60
N ARG A 40 3.00 12.41 -1.61
CA ARG A 40 4.04 11.77 -0.79
C ARG A 40 4.68 10.64 -1.59
N PRO A 41 6.02 10.44 -1.49
CA PRO A 41 6.69 9.36 -2.17
C PRO A 41 6.12 7.99 -1.79
N ILE A 42 5.77 7.20 -2.80
CA ILE A 42 5.38 5.79 -2.63
C ILE A 42 6.48 4.89 -3.13
N THR A 43 6.79 3.86 -2.36
CA THR A 43 7.65 2.76 -2.79
C THR A 43 6.77 1.57 -3.15
N VAL A 44 7.13 0.89 -4.24
CA VAL A 44 6.62 -0.44 -4.57
C VAL A 44 7.66 -1.47 -4.09
N PRO A 45 7.39 -2.22 -3.00
CA PRO A 45 8.31 -3.22 -2.49
C PRO A 45 8.50 -4.38 -3.47
N ALA A 46 9.76 -4.79 -3.65
CA ALA A 46 10.10 -6.02 -4.33
C ALA A 46 9.86 -7.21 -3.37
N LEU A 47 8.81 -7.98 -3.63
CA LEU A 47 8.41 -9.12 -2.79
C LEU A 47 8.64 -10.49 -3.45
N ARG A 48 9.35 -10.53 -4.58
CA ARG A 48 9.62 -11.79 -5.32
C ARG A 48 10.35 -12.82 -4.46
N ALA A 49 11.29 -12.39 -3.63
CA ALA A 49 12.00 -13.27 -2.68
C ALA A 49 11.07 -13.87 -1.61
N HIS A 50 9.90 -13.26 -1.39
CA HIS A 50 8.85 -13.76 -0.48
C HIS A 50 7.72 -14.49 -1.23
N GLY A 51 7.92 -14.76 -2.54
CA GLY A 51 6.98 -15.47 -3.39
C GLY A 51 5.83 -14.61 -3.95
N PHE A 52 5.88 -13.28 -3.78
CA PHE A 52 4.84 -12.38 -4.24
C PHE A 52 5.28 -11.53 -5.44
N ARG A 53 4.42 -11.42 -6.45
CA ARG A 53 4.62 -10.59 -7.64
C ARG A 53 3.61 -9.46 -7.66
N LEU A 54 4.08 -8.27 -8.03
CA LEU A 54 3.19 -7.12 -8.19
C LEU A 54 2.22 -7.37 -9.34
N MET A 55 0.93 -7.20 -9.09
CA MET A 55 -0.11 -7.18 -10.11
C MET A 55 -0.37 -5.77 -10.64
N GLY A 56 -0.37 -4.80 -9.73
CA GLY A 56 -0.68 -3.40 -10.03
C GLY A 56 -1.00 -2.62 -8.76
N GLY A 57 -1.59 -1.44 -8.96
CA GLY A 57 -2.03 -0.61 -7.85
C GLY A 57 -3.19 0.30 -8.23
N ARG A 58 -3.86 0.80 -7.19
CA ARG A 58 -4.98 1.73 -7.33
C ARG A 58 -5.03 2.74 -6.20
N LEU A 59 -5.65 3.87 -6.47
CA LEU A 59 -6.00 4.88 -5.49
C LEU A 59 -7.35 4.50 -4.85
N LEU A 60 -7.49 4.76 -3.56
CA LEU A 60 -8.69 4.48 -2.78
C LEU A 60 -9.13 5.73 -2.01
N PRO A 61 -10.43 6.00 -1.91
CA PRO A 61 -10.95 7.00 -0.98
C PRO A 61 -10.70 6.55 0.46
N ALA A 62 -10.12 7.43 1.29
CA ALA A 62 -9.77 7.12 2.67
C ALA A 62 -10.09 8.26 3.65
N GLY A 63 -11.30 8.81 3.54
CA GLY A 63 -11.72 9.98 4.31
C GLY A 63 -11.40 11.26 3.54
N ASP A 64 -10.65 12.17 4.17
CA ASP A 64 -10.28 13.44 3.55
C ASP A 64 -9.02 13.35 2.69
N GLU A 65 -8.21 12.31 2.89
CA GLU A 65 -7.02 12.03 2.09
C GLU A 65 -7.17 10.68 1.35
N PRO A 66 -6.59 10.54 0.15
CA PRO A 66 -6.61 9.28 -0.56
C PRO A 66 -5.60 8.28 0.03
N ALA A 67 -5.75 7.01 -0.34
CA ALA A 67 -4.81 5.95 -0.02
C ALA A 67 -4.34 5.24 -1.29
N ALA A 68 -3.10 4.74 -1.29
CA ALA A 68 -2.63 3.78 -2.27
C ALA A 68 -2.92 2.35 -1.80
N MET A 69 -3.30 1.49 -2.74
CA MET A 69 -3.30 0.04 -2.55
C MET A 69 -2.47 -0.58 -3.67
N LEU A 70 -1.41 -1.30 -3.29
CA LEU A 70 -0.67 -2.19 -4.19
C LEU A 70 -1.17 -3.61 -3.97
N MET A 71 -1.37 -4.35 -5.06
CA MET A 71 -1.82 -5.74 -5.00
C MET A 71 -0.77 -6.68 -5.58
N TYR A 72 -0.58 -7.81 -4.89
CA TYR A 72 0.38 -8.84 -5.23
C TYR A 72 -0.27 -10.21 -5.29
N ASP A 73 0.38 -11.12 -6.00
CA ASP A 73 0.00 -12.52 -6.06
C ASP A 73 1.14 -13.50 -5.90
N ASP A 74 0.81 -14.73 -5.51
CA ASP A 74 1.74 -15.85 -5.52
C ASP A 74 1.24 -16.97 -6.43
N ASP A 75 2.06 -18.01 -6.60
CA ASP A 75 1.73 -19.19 -7.42
C ASP A 75 0.64 -20.08 -6.83
N ARG A 76 0.16 -19.77 -5.62
CA ARG A 76 -0.90 -20.51 -4.91
C ARG A 76 -2.24 -19.79 -5.01
N GLY A 77 -2.32 -18.67 -5.73
CA GLY A 77 -3.52 -17.84 -5.84
C GLY A 77 -3.75 -16.94 -4.61
N THR A 78 -2.79 -16.85 -3.69
CA THR A 78 -2.87 -15.94 -2.53
C THR A 78 -2.76 -14.51 -3.02
N ARG A 79 -3.69 -13.65 -2.60
CA ARG A 79 -3.59 -12.20 -2.81
C ARG A 79 -3.06 -11.54 -1.55
N LEU A 80 -2.09 -10.66 -1.74
CA LEU A 80 -1.58 -9.78 -0.71
C LEU A 80 -1.82 -8.34 -1.12
N THR A 81 -2.21 -7.49 -0.17
CA THR A 81 -2.29 -6.04 -0.41
C THR A 81 -1.36 -5.28 0.52
N LEU A 82 -0.75 -4.22 -0.01
CA LEU A 82 -0.11 -3.17 0.77
C LEU A 82 -0.95 -1.91 0.63
N TYR A 83 -1.61 -1.53 1.72
CA TYR A 83 -2.38 -0.30 1.83
C TYR A 83 -1.50 0.77 2.50
N SER A 84 -1.42 1.95 1.88
CA SER A 84 -0.60 3.07 2.35
C SER A 84 -1.37 4.37 2.29
N ARG A 85 -1.33 5.17 3.35
CA ARG A 85 -1.92 6.52 3.38
C ARG A 85 -1.08 7.43 4.28
N ALA A 86 -1.34 8.74 4.26
CA ALA A 86 -0.70 9.60 5.24
C ALA A 86 -1.08 9.16 6.67
N GLY A 87 -0.10 9.26 7.55
CA GLY A 87 -0.20 8.89 8.94
C GLY A 87 0.34 10.00 9.84
N PRO A 88 0.28 9.81 11.16
CA PRO A 88 0.90 10.71 12.12
C PRO A 88 2.39 10.93 11.82
N THR A 89 2.85 12.18 11.94
CA THR A 89 4.25 12.57 11.72
C THR A 89 5.16 12.28 12.93
N GLY A 90 4.59 11.91 14.09
CA GLY A 90 5.25 11.82 15.38
C GLY A 90 5.93 10.49 15.73
N GLY A 91 6.50 9.77 14.77
CA GLY A 91 7.41 8.64 15.05
C GLY A 91 7.09 7.32 14.33
N ARG A 92 8.02 6.36 14.46
CA ARG A 92 7.82 4.96 14.01
C ARG A 92 7.02 4.20 15.06
N CYS A 93 5.98 3.49 14.65
CA CYS A 93 5.24 2.59 15.53
C CYS A 93 5.68 1.14 15.33
N VAL A 94 5.64 0.37 16.41
CA VAL A 94 5.82 -1.09 16.38
C VAL A 94 4.75 -1.73 15.51
N PHE A 95 5.11 -2.80 14.80
CA PHE A 95 4.16 -3.65 14.08
C PHE A 95 3.03 -4.09 15.01
N ARG A 96 1.79 -3.85 14.58
CA ARG A 96 0.59 -4.38 15.24
C ARG A 96 -0.03 -5.45 14.36
N HIS A 97 -0.14 -6.65 14.92
CA HIS A 97 -0.89 -7.74 14.30
C HIS A 97 -2.39 -7.59 14.58
N ALA A 98 -3.21 -7.89 13.58
CA ALA A 98 -4.64 -8.08 13.72
C ALA A 98 -5.08 -9.25 12.84
N ARG A 99 -6.14 -9.94 13.24
CA ARG A 99 -6.75 -11.01 12.45
C ARG A 99 -8.26 -10.86 12.46
N ALA A 100 -8.87 -11.05 11.29
CA ALA A 100 -10.31 -11.19 11.13
C ALA A 100 -10.54 -12.43 10.28
N ASP A 101 -11.17 -13.46 10.88
CA ASP A 101 -11.40 -14.76 10.27
C ASP A 101 -10.11 -15.39 9.69
N ASP A 102 -10.05 -15.54 8.36
CA ASP A 102 -8.92 -16.11 7.63
C ASP A 102 -7.91 -15.06 7.14
N VAL A 103 -8.16 -13.77 7.39
CA VAL A 103 -7.31 -12.65 6.96
C VAL A 103 -6.43 -12.18 8.11
N ALA A 104 -5.11 -12.22 7.90
CA ALA A 104 -4.14 -11.61 8.80
C ALA A 104 -3.73 -10.21 8.28
N ALA A 105 -3.38 -9.32 9.21
CA ALA A 105 -2.95 -7.97 8.94
C ALA A 105 -1.80 -7.55 9.85
N PHE A 106 -0.78 -6.90 9.29
CA PHE A 106 0.24 -6.18 10.05
C PHE A 106 0.20 -4.71 9.68
N SER A 107 0.12 -3.84 10.68
CA SER A 107 0.06 -2.39 10.50
C SER A 107 1.17 -1.68 11.27
N TRP A 108 1.70 -0.60 10.69
CA TRP A 108 2.71 0.23 11.30
C TRP A 108 2.66 1.65 10.74
N ILE A 109 3.38 2.56 11.41
CA ILE A 109 3.56 3.94 10.98
C ILE A 109 5.04 4.14 10.75
N ASP A 110 5.40 4.69 9.60
CA ASP A 110 6.73 5.20 9.30
C ASP A 110 6.63 6.67 8.87
N THR A 111 7.09 7.56 9.74
CA THR A 111 7.48 8.94 9.39
C THR A 111 6.45 9.66 8.50
N GLY A 112 5.20 9.78 8.99
CA GLY A 112 4.11 10.45 8.28
C GLY A 112 3.35 9.58 7.27
N MET A 113 3.64 8.29 7.20
CA MET A 113 2.87 7.29 6.43
C MET A 113 2.42 6.16 7.34
N SER A 114 1.19 5.71 7.14
CA SER A 114 0.65 4.49 7.75
C SER A 114 0.59 3.39 6.69
N HIS A 115 1.09 2.21 7.03
CA HIS A 115 1.12 1.04 6.15
C HIS A 115 0.37 -0.12 6.79
N VAL A 116 -0.31 -0.91 5.96
CA VAL A 116 -0.93 -2.16 6.35
C VAL A 116 -0.68 -3.20 5.26
N VAL A 117 -0.09 -4.34 5.63
CA VAL A 117 -0.08 -5.53 4.77
C VAL A 117 -1.17 -6.49 5.20
N THR A 118 -1.93 -7.02 4.24
CA THR A 118 -2.99 -8.00 4.51
C THR A 118 -2.95 -9.15 3.51
N ALA A 119 -3.19 -10.37 3.99
CA ALA A 119 -3.35 -11.56 3.16
C ALA A 119 -4.06 -12.69 3.91
N ARG A 120 -4.63 -13.64 3.17
CA ARG A 120 -5.07 -14.94 3.72
C ARG A 120 -3.87 -15.88 3.82
N THR A 121 -3.10 -15.76 4.90
CA THR A 121 -1.92 -16.58 5.16
C THR A 121 -1.68 -16.68 6.66
N ASP A 122 -0.75 -17.56 7.08
CA ASP A 122 -0.30 -17.62 8.46
C ASP A 122 0.45 -16.35 8.88
N GLU A 123 0.40 -16.06 10.18
CA GLU A 123 0.99 -14.85 10.78
C GLU A 123 2.49 -14.75 10.53
N ALA A 124 3.23 -15.85 10.67
CA ALA A 124 4.69 -15.86 10.51
C ALA A 124 5.10 -15.51 9.07
N ARG A 125 4.38 -16.01 8.06
CA ARG A 125 4.59 -15.64 6.65
C ARG A 125 4.27 -14.18 6.41
N LEU A 126 3.16 -13.67 6.96
CA LEU A 126 2.79 -12.27 6.76
C LEU A 126 3.76 -11.31 7.47
N LEU A 127 4.24 -11.66 8.67
CA LEU A 127 5.23 -10.88 9.40
C LEU A 127 6.52 -10.70 8.59
N ARG A 128 7.06 -11.79 8.01
CA ARG A 128 8.25 -11.71 7.14
C ARG A 128 8.05 -10.77 5.95
N VAL A 129 6.84 -10.73 5.40
CA VAL A 129 6.51 -9.78 4.33
C VAL A 129 6.42 -8.36 4.87
N ALA A 130 5.78 -8.16 6.02
CA ALA A 130 5.65 -6.84 6.66
C ALA A 130 7.04 -6.22 6.95
N GLU A 131 7.96 -7.01 7.49
CA GLU A 131 9.36 -6.62 7.75
C GLU A 131 10.09 -6.26 6.46
N ALA A 132 9.92 -7.05 5.40
CA ALA A 132 10.53 -6.77 4.10
C ALA A 132 9.98 -5.51 3.43
N VAL A 133 8.69 -5.21 3.63
CA VAL A 133 8.08 -3.95 3.18
C VAL A 133 8.66 -2.79 3.99
N ASP A 134 8.68 -2.88 5.33
CA ASP A 134 9.20 -1.81 6.20
C ASP A 134 10.63 -1.43 5.86
N ALA A 135 11.52 -2.43 5.68
CA ALA A 135 12.90 -2.20 5.29
C ALA A 135 13.04 -1.40 3.97
N GLN A 136 12.16 -1.66 3.00
CA GLN A 136 12.19 -1.02 1.68
C GLN A 136 11.56 0.38 1.67
N VAL A 137 10.50 0.60 2.46
CA VAL A 137 9.87 1.93 2.56
C VAL A 137 10.69 2.88 3.44
N ALA A 138 11.42 2.36 4.43
CA ALA A 138 12.35 3.13 5.23
C ALA A 138 13.64 3.49 4.47
N GLY A 139 14.21 2.53 3.71
CA GLY A 139 15.55 2.67 3.10
C GLY A 139 15.66 3.57 1.87
N LYS A 140 14.56 3.96 1.20
CA LYS A 140 14.63 4.81 -0.01
C LYS A 140 14.72 6.32 0.26
N ARG A 141 14.76 6.76 1.52
CA ARG A 141 14.85 8.19 1.87
C ARG A 141 16.28 8.72 1.97
N GLU A 142 17.31 7.86 2.01
CA GLU A 142 18.71 8.30 2.15
C GLU A 142 19.38 8.75 0.83
N GLY A 143 18.69 8.62 -0.31
CA GLY A 143 19.25 8.94 -1.64
C GLY A 143 18.88 10.32 -2.20
N ALA A 144 18.17 11.17 -1.45
CA ALA A 144 17.83 12.52 -1.88
C ALA A 144 18.62 13.55 -1.06
N ARG A 145 19.87 13.79 -1.45
CA ARG A 145 20.67 14.93 -0.99
C ARG A 145 21.32 15.62 -2.17
#